data_AF-A0A0B1TAG4-F1
#
_entry.id   AF-A0A0B1TAG4-F1
#
_cell.length_a   1.000
_cell.length_b   1.000
_cell.length_c   1.000
_cell.angle_alpha   90.00
_cell.angle_beta   90.00
_cell.angle_gamma   90.00
#
_symmetry.space_group_name_H-M   'P 1'
#
loop_
_entity.id
_entity.type
_entity.pdbx_description
1 polymer ?
#
loop_
_entity_poly.entity_id
_entity_poly.type
_entity_poly.pdbx_seq_one_letter_code
_entity_poly.pdbx_strand_id
1 'polypeptide(L)'
;MQQHIMEKMKKKFKTWEEATALREVKALKKLPHPNIIKLREVIRENDILYFVFEYMQENLYELMKDRTQQEFTSTPLLISRLYFTPN
;
A
#
# COMPACT_ATOMS: atom_id res chain seq x y z
N MET A 1 15.86 12.34 4.89
CA MET A 1 16.05 10.87 4.97
C MET A 1 15.11 10.24 3.95
N GLN A 2 15.59 9.33 3.10
CA GLN A 2 14.71 8.58 2.18
C GLN A 2 14.12 7.38 2.92
N GLN A 3 12.80 7.26 2.93
CA GLN A 3 12.08 6.13 3.52
C GLN A 3 11.82 5.05 2.46
N HIS A 4 11.79 3.79 2.88
CA HIS A 4 11.55 2.62 2.02
C HIS A 4 10.69 1.59 2.73
N ILE A 5 9.96 0.79 1.95
CA ILE A 5 9.19 -0.36 2.47
C ILE A 5 9.96 -1.64 2.15
N MET A 6 10.14 -2.51 3.15
CA MET A 6 10.77 -3.81 2.98
C MET A 6 9.74 -4.92 3.16
N GLU A 7 9.49 -5.68 2.10
CA GLU A 7 8.62 -6.86 2.15
C GLU A 7 9.47 -8.13 2.18
N LYS A 8 9.30 -8.93 3.24
CA LYS A 8 9.97 -10.22 3.40
C LYS A 8 9.12 -11.32 2.78
N MET A 9 9.69 -12.06 1.83
CA MET A 9 9.03 -13.20 1.24
C MET A 9 8.97 -14.38 2.23
N LYS A 10 7.80 -15.01 2.35
CA LYS A 10 7.59 -16.19 3.21
C LYS A 10 8.32 -17.43 2.69
N LYS A 11 8.40 -17.56 1.36
CA LYS A 11 9.09 -18.67 0.69
C LYS A 11 10.61 -18.43 0.73
N LYS A 12 11.39 -19.50 0.94
CA LYS A 12 12.85 -19.47 0.81
C LYS A 12 13.28 -19.62 -0.66
N PHE A 13 14.33 -18.90 -1.03
CA PHE A 13 14.92 -18.86 -2.37
C PHE A 13 16.41 -19.20 -2.30
N LYS A 14 16.77 -20.38 -2.79
CA LYS A 14 18.15 -20.91 -2.69
C LYS A 14 19.10 -20.36 -3.75
N THR A 15 18.57 -19.76 -4.81
CA THR A 15 19.36 -19.25 -5.92
C THR A 15 18.79 -17.91 -6.39
N TRP A 16 19.64 -17.09 -7.00
CA TRP A 16 19.20 -15.82 -7.59
C TRP A 16 18.35 -16.04 -8.83
N GLU A 17 18.60 -17.14 -9.54
CA GLU A 17 17.86 -17.60 -10.70
C GLU A 17 16.40 -17.91 -10.31
N GLU A 18 16.18 -18.62 -9.19
CA GLU A 18 14.83 -18.89 -8.69
C GLU A 18 14.11 -17.59 -8.30
N ALA A 19 14.81 -16.67 -7.63
CA ALA A 19 14.24 -15.38 -7.21
C ALA A 19 13.87 -14.50 -8.42
N THR A 20 14.76 -14.37 -9.41
CA THR A 20 14.54 -13.57 -10.62
C THR A 20 13.59 -14.22 -11.62
N ALA A 21 13.40 -15.55 -11.54
CA ALA A 21 12.42 -16.27 -12.33
C ALA A 21 10.97 -15.95 -11.94
N LEU A 22 10.74 -15.45 -10.72
CA LEU A 22 9.43 -15.06 -10.21
C LEU A 22 8.73 -14.10 -11.17
N ARG A 23 7.45 -14.39 -11.45
CA ARG A 23 6.61 -13.53 -12.30
C ARG A 23 6.48 -12.13 -11.71
N GLU A 24 6.38 -12.01 -10.40
CA GLU A 24 6.34 -10.74 -9.66
C GLU A 24 7.57 -9.88 -9.94
N VAL A 25 8.78 -10.43 -9.77
CA VAL A 25 10.04 -9.72 -10.05
C VAL A 25 10.12 -9.30 -11.52
N LYS A 26 9.73 -10.19 -12.45
CA LYS A 26 9.73 -9.89 -13.89
C LYS A 26 8.72 -8.79 -14.25
N ALA A 27 7.54 -8.78 -13.63
CA ALA A 27 6.51 -7.79 -13.89
C ALA A 27 6.92 -6.42 -13.34
N LEU A 28 7.33 -6.37 -12.06
CA LEU A 28 7.73 -5.13 -11.39
C LEU A 28 8.93 -4.46 -12.08
N LYS A 29 9.89 -5.24 -12.60
CA LYS A 29 11.01 -4.70 -13.39
C LYS A 29 10.58 -4.09 -14.74
N LYS A 30 9.45 -4.49 -15.30
CA LYS A 30 8.97 -4.07 -16.62
C LYS A 30 7.90 -2.98 -16.58
N LEU A 31 7.44 -2.57 -15.39
CA LEU A 31 6.32 -1.66 -15.21
C LEU A 31 6.75 -0.32 -14.56
N PRO A 32 7.59 0.50 -15.22
CA PRO A 32 7.87 1.85 -14.75
C PRO A 32 6.67 2.76 -15.04
N HIS A 33 5.80 2.97 -14.06
CA HIS A 33 4.63 3.85 -14.19
C HIS A 33 4.42 4.68 -12.92
N PRO A 34 4.02 5.97 -13.01
CA PRO A 34 3.82 6.84 -11.85
C PRO A 34 2.75 6.34 -10.85
N ASN A 35 1.76 5.56 -11.32
CA ASN A 35 0.70 5.00 -10.46
C ASN A 35 0.98 3.55 -10.01
N ILE A 36 2.20 3.05 -10.17
CA ILE A 36 2.61 1.72 -9.71
C ILE A 36 3.78 1.90 -8.75
N ILE A 37 3.68 1.30 -7.57
CA ILE A 37 4.74 1.33 -6.57
C ILE A 37 6.00 0.70 -7.15
N LYS A 38 7.08 1.47 -7.22
CA LYS A 38 8.34 1.04 -7.81
C LYS A 38 9.10 0.09 -6.89
N LEU A 39 9.50 -1.04 -7.46
CA LEU A 39 10.52 -1.91 -6.88
C LEU A 39 11.89 -1.23 -7.05
N ARG A 40 12.50 -0.81 -5.95
CA ARG A 40 13.83 -0.19 -5.91
C ARG A 40 14.93 -1.23 -6.00
N GLU A 41 14.87 -2.23 -5.12
CA GLU A 41 15.92 -3.24 -4.98
C GLU A 41 15.32 -4.59 -4.60
N VAL A 42 16.07 -5.65 -4.90
CA VAL A 42 15.79 -7.02 -4.44
C VAL A 42 17.03 -7.49 -3.71
N ILE A 43 16.87 -7.91 -2.45
CA ILE A 43 17.96 -8.36 -1.59
C ILE A 43 17.72 -9.82 -1.26
N ARG A 44 18.77 -10.64 -1.34
CA ARG A 44 18.73 -12.04 -0.91
C ARG A 44 19.76 -12.26 0.19
N GLU A 45 19.28 -12.70 1.34
CA GLU A 45 20.13 -12.98 2.51
C GLU A 45 19.64 -14.26 3.19
N ASN A 46 20.53 -15.22 3.45
CA ASN A 46 20.21 -16.49 4.13
C ASN A 46 19.02 -17.25 3.51
N ASP A 47 18.97 -17.31 2.17
CA ASP A 47 17.86 -17.86 1.39
C ASP A 47 16.50 -17.16 1.58
N ILE A 48 16.49 -15.98 2.20
CA ILE A 48 15.31 -15.14 2.33
C ILE A 48 15.41 -14.03 1.30
N LEU A 49 14.29 -13.79 0.60
CA LEU A 49 14.18 -12.72 -0.39
C LEU A 49 13.44 -11.53 0.22
N TYR A 50 13.96 -10.34 -0.01
CA TYR A 50 13.39 -9.09 0.42
C TYR A 50 13.18 -8.18 -0.79
N PHE A 51 11.99 -7.60 -0.91
CA PHE A 51 11.69 -6.58 -1.90
C PHE A 51 11.72 -5.21 -1.23
N VAL A 52 12.52 -4.31 -1.78
CA VAL A 52 12.60 -2.92 -1.35
C VAL A 52 11.77 -2.09 -2.30
N PHE A 53 10.68 -1.53 -1.80
CA PHE A 53 9.79 -0.65 -2.54
C PHE A 53 10.00 0.80 -2.12
N GLU A 54 9.57 1.72 -2.98
CA GLU A 54 9.40 3.10 -2.55
C GLU A 54 8.37 3.22 -1.42
N TYR A 55 8.61 4.17 -0.53
CA TYR A 55 7.70 4.41 0.59
C TYR A 55 6.35 4.95 0.12
N MET A 56 5.29 4.38 0.70
CA MET A 56 3.92 4.85 0.57
C MET A 56 3.44 5.28 1.94
N GLN A 57 2.87 6.48 2.03
CA GLN A 57 2.43 7.05 3.30
C GLN A 57 1.22 6.30 3.88
N GLU A 58 0.24 5.98 3.01
CA GLU A 58 -1.02 5.34 3.41
C GLU A 58 -1.45 4.33 2.33
N ASN A 59 -2.25 3.34 2.75
CA ASN A 59 -2.94 2.46 1.81
C ASN A 59 -4.34 2.99 1.51
N LEU A 60 -4.85 2.67 0.32
CA LEU A 60 -6.14 3.19 -0.15
C LEU A 60 -7.32 2.78 0.75
N TYR A 61 -7.26 1.59 1.35
CA TYR A 61 -8.35 1.08 2.19
C TYR A 61 -8.56 1.95 3.43
N GLU A 62 -7.48 2.25 4.16
CA GLU A 62 -7.57 3.15 5.33
C GLU A 62 -7.97 4.56 4.91
N LEU A 63 -7.43 5.07 3.80
CA LEU A 63 -7.80 6.39 3.26
C LEU A 63 -9.30 6.49 2.92
N MET A 64 -9.90 5.41 2.40
CA MET A 64 -11.34 5.37 2.11
C MET A 64 -12.17 5.30 3.38
N LYS A 65 -11.76 4.49 4.34
CA LYS A 65 -12.45 4.33 5.63
C LYS A 65 -12.49 5.62 6.43
N ASP A 66 -11.39 6.37 6.48
CA ASP A 66 -11.31 7.65 7.18
C ASP A 66 -12.27 8.69 6.58
N ARG A 67 -12.42 8.73 5.25
CA ARG A 67 -13.40 9.61 4.60
C ARG A 67 -14.84 9.26 4.97
N THR A 68 -15.18 7.96 4.99
CA THR A 68 -16.53 7.51 5.37
C THR A 68 -16.86 7.84 6.83
N GLN A 69 -15.87 7.83 7.73
CA GLN A 69 -16.08 8.23 9.13
C GLN A 69 -16.35 9.73 9.28
N GLN A 70 -15.75 10.59 8.45
CA GLN A 70 -15.99 12.04 8.49
C GLN A 70 -17.39 12.46 7.99
N GLU A 71 -17.99 11.69 7.06
CA GLU A 71 -19.34 11.96 6.56
C GLU A 71 -20.43 11.66 7.60
N PHE A 72 -20.20 10.69 8.49
CA PHE A 72 -21.13 10.33 9.57
C PHE A 72 -21.09 11.28 10.77
N THR A 73 -20.03 12.07 10.96
CA THR A 73 -19.98 13.07 12.04
C THR A 73 -20.56 14.42 11.64
N SER A 74 -20.69 14.70 10.33
CA SER A 74 -21.11 16.01 9.81
C SER A 74 -22.63 16.12 9.58
N THR A 75 -23.33 14.99 9.57
CA THR A 75 -24.77 14.87 9.26
C THR A 75 -25.74 14.78 10.46
N PRO A 76 -25.37 14.40 11.71
CA PRO A 76 -26.33 14.31 12.81
C PRO A 76 -26.96 15.65 13.19
N LEU A 77 -26.21 16.75 13.04
CA LEU A 77 -26.65 18.08 13.48
C LEU A 77 -27.57 18.78 12.47
N LEU A 78 -27.42 18.54 11.16
CA LEU A 78 -28.27 19.15 10.14
C LEU A 78 -29.66 18.52 10.11
N ILE A 79 -29.74 17.20 10.32
CA ILE A 79 -31.01 16.49 10.42
C ILE A 79 -31.79 16.93 11.67
N SER A 80 -31.12 17.06 12.84
CA SER A 80 -31.78 17.59 14.04
C SER A 80 -32.21 19.06 13.88
N ARG A 81 -31.46 19.89 13.13
CA ARG A 81 -31.82 21.29 12.84
C ARG A 81 -33.04 21.43 11.93
N LEU A 82 -33.23 20.50 10.99
CA LEU A 82 -34.34 20.50 10.02
C LEU A 82 -35.65 19.93 10.59
N TYR A 83 -35.58 19.01 11.56
CA TYR A 83 -36.77 18.46 12.23
C TYR A 83 -37.25 19.27 13.45
N PHE A 84 -36.50 20.29 13.87
CA PHE A 84 -36.81 21.12 15.05
C PHE A 84 -36.95 22.61 14.73
N THR A 85 -37.28 23.00 13.49
CA THR A 85 -37.84 24.33 13.25
C THR A 85 -39.28 24.33 13.74
N PRO A 86 -39.60 24.98 14.87
CA PRO A 86 -40.98 25.08 15.32
C PRO A 86 -41.71 26.03 14.36
N ASN A 87 -42.90 25.63 13.90
CA ASN A 87 -43.93 26.59 13.49
C ASN A 87 -44.37 27.42 14.70
#